data_AF-A0A836FR59-F1
#
_entry.id   AF-A0A836FR59-F1
#
_cell.length_a   1.000
_cell.length_b   1.000
_cell.length_c   1.000
_cell.angle_alpha   90.00
_cell.angle_beta   90.00
_cell.angle_gamma   90.00
#
_symmetry.space_group_name_H-M   'P 1'
#
loop_
_entity.id
_entity.type
_entity.pdbx_description
1 polymer ?
#
loop_
_entity_poly.entity_id
_entity_poly.type
_entity_poly.pdbx_seq_one_letter_code
_entity_poly.pdbx_strand_id
1 'polypeptide(L)'
;MSIQSPAKCEIRSVIRYLVWKGKTPVEVYNEVKTAYGDKGMNRTSVFKWCREFKNGRTSVHDDQRSGRPSILTDDIVEKIENALRDDRRLTVDELSAMFPQISRSLLHETITETLGYRKLSARWVPKQLTDQHKLNQVEAGQEFLRRYKLHGDEFLRSIVTGDETWKSAAEAHRILVQTYGDNALSDTTCRDWFRRFKNNDFELEDKERCGAPKKFEDKELEQLLDEDPSQTLSELGKILQVDESTVSKRLKGLGMIQKQGHWVPRALKEKRPLYAQRHDKVILLHDNARPHVAKPVKTYLETLKWEVLPHPPYSPDIAPSDFHLFRSMAHSLADRRFHSYEEAQKWIDSWIASKDMSFFRRGIHVLPERWEKVVSSDGQYFK
;
A
#
# COMPACT_ATOMS: atom_id res chain seq x y z
N MET A 1 28.53 -31.88 56.39
CA MET A 1 28.60 -31.02 55.19
C MET A 1 27.21 -30.41 54.97
N SER A 2 27.06 -29.09 55.16
CA SER A 2 25.81 -28.39 54.86
C SER A 2 25.86 -27.95 53.40
N ILE A 3 25.02 -28.53 52.54
CA ILE A 3 24.92 -28.12 51.14
C ILE A 3 24.32 -26.70 51.12
N GLN A 4 25.09 -25.73 50.63
CA GLN A 4 24.62 -24.38 50.41
C GLN A 4 23.51 -24.40 49.34
N SER A 5 22.27 -24.11 49.75
CA SER A 5 21.09 -23.83 48.91
C SER A 5 20.95 -24.72 47.66
N PRO A 6 20.46 -25.97 47.79
CA PRO A 6 20.32 -26.89 46.66
C PRO A 6 19.38 -26.34 45.56
N ALA A 7 19.78 -26.51 44.31
CA ALA A 7 18.92 -26.18 43.18
C ALA A 7 17.71 -27.12 43.13
N LYS A 8 16.56 -26.63 42.64
CA LYS A 8 15.32 -27.44 42.58
C LYS A 8 15.49 -28.71 41.75
N CYS A 9 16.31 -28.69 40.69
CA CYS A 9 16.62 -29.86 39.87
C CYS A 9 17.45 -30.91 40.64
N GLU A 10 18.32 -30.51 41.56
CA GLU A 10 19.10 -31.42 42.40
C GLU A 10 18.17 -32.19 43.35
N ILE A 11 17.27 -31.48 44.04
CA ILE A 11 16.26 -32.11 44.90
C ILE A 11 15.37 -33.06 44.09
N ARG A 12 14.96 -32.67 42.87
CA ARG A 12 14.18 -33.53 41.97
C ARG A 12 14.95 -34.77 41.51
N SER A 13 16.26 -34.66 41.34
CA SER A 13 17.13 -35.80 41.00
C SER A 13 17.18 -36.82 42.14
N VAL A 14 17.28 -36.34 43.38
CA VAL A 14 17.18 -37.20 44.57
C VAL A 14 15.80 -37.85 44.67
N ILE A 15 14.71 -37.09 44.46
CA ILE A 15 13.35 -37.64 44.45
C ILE A 15 13.23 -38.75 43.39
N ARG A 16 13.76 -38.53 42.17
CA ARG A 16 13.74 -39.54 41.09
C ARG A 16 14.47 -40.81 41.49
N TYR A 17 15.65 -40.68 42.10
CA TYR A 17 16.43 -41.82 42.60
C TYR A 17 15.70 -42.60 43.70
N LEU A 18 15.09 -41.91 44.66
CA LEU A 18 14.35 -42.57 45.75
C LEU A 18 13.07 -43.26 45.27
N VAL A 19 12.38 -42.69 44.27
CA VAL A 19 11.25 -43.34 43.59
C VAL A 19 11.72 -44.58 42.83
N TRP A 20 12.87 -44.52 42.14
CA TRP A 20 13.47 -45.69 41.49
C TRP A 20 13.83 -46.80 42.49
N LYS A 21 14.26 -46.44 43.71
CA LYS A 21 14.46 -47.38 44.83
C LYS A 21 13.17 -47.96 45.43
N GLY A 22 12.00 -47.62 44.90
CA GLY A 22 10.72 -48.16 45.35
C GLY A 22 10.15 -47.52 46.62
N LYS A 23 10.71 -46.38 47.07
CA LYS A 23 10.22 -45.70 48.29
C LYS A 23 8.85 -45.07 48.07
N THR A 24 8.05 -45.05 49.13
CA THR A 24 6.75 -44.37 49.14
C THR A 24 6.93 -42.85 49.18
N PRO A 25 5.97 -42.06 48.66
CA PRO A 25 6.07 -40.60 48.69
C PRO A 25 6.27 -39.99 50.10
N VAL A 26 5.79 -40.68 51.15
CA VAL A 26 5.99 -40.28 52.55
C VAL A 26 7.45 -40.46 52.96
N GLU A 27 8.06 -41.61 52.66
CA GLU A 27 9.47 -41.89 52.93
C GLU A 27 10.39 -40.93 52.16
N VAL A 28 10.07 -40.69 50.88
CA VAL A 28 10.80 -39.73 50.04
C VAL A 28 10.75 -38.32 50.65
N TYR A 29 9.58 -37.87 51.14
CA TYR A 29 9.46 -36.57 51.80
C TYR A 29 10.30 -36.49 53.08
N ASN A 30 10.24 -37.52 53.92
CA ASN A 30 11.00 -37.57 55.17
C ASN A 30 12.52 -37.49 54.87
N GLU A 31 13.00 -38.22 53.88
CA GLU A 31 14.42 -38.18 53.50
C GLU A 31 14.85 -36.85 52.89
N VAL A 32 14.02 -36.25 52.03
CA VAL A 32 14.28 -34.91 51.51
C VAL A 32 14.28 -33.88 52.64
N LYS A 33 13.39 -34.01 53.63
CA LYS A 33 13.34 -33.12 54.80
C LYS A 33 14.54 -33.32 55.72
N THR A 34 15.00 -34.55 55.94
CA THR A 34 16.20 -34.87 56.72
C THR A 34 17.47 -34.36 56.04
N ALA A 35 17.59 -34.51 54.72
CA ALA A 35 18.79 -34.12 53.97
C ALA A 35 18.88 -32.60 53.73
N TYR A 36 17.75 -31.93 53.47
CA TYR A 36 17.73 -30.53 53.03
C TYR A 36 17.04 -29.56 54.01
N GLY A 37 16.44 -30.06 55.09
CA GLY A 37 15.80 -29.23 56.13
C GLY A 37 14.72 -28.31 55.55
N ASP A 38 14.72 -27.05 55.99
CA ASP A 38 13.78 -26.01 55.51
C ASP A 38 14.09 -25.51 54.10
N LYS A 39 15.27 -25.84 53.55
CA LYS A 39 15.65 -25.56 52.16
C LYS A 39 15.15 -26.64 51.19
N GLY A 40 14.56 -27.70 51.72
CA GLY A 40 13.98 -28.80 50.95
C GLY A 40 12.69 -28.40 50.22
N MET A 41 12.28 -29.26 49.28
CA MET A 41 11.02 -29.10 48.57
C MET A 41 9.83 -29.39 49.51
N ASN A 42 8.76 -28.58 49.43
CA ASN A 42 7.58 -28.79 50.27
C ASN A 42 6.87 -30.13 49.95
N ARG A 43 6.11 -30.65 50.93
CA ARG A 43 5.47 -31.97 50.85
C ARG A 43 4.63 -32.15 49.58
N THR A 44 3.81 -31.16 49.24
CA THR A 44 2.95 -31.19 48.04
C THR A 44 3.77 -31.33 46.76
N SER A 45 4.87 -30.60 46.65
CA SER A 45 5.74 -30.65 45.46
C SER A 45 6.50 -31.98 45.39
N VAL A 46 6.98 -32.52 46.52
CA VAL A 46 7.59 -33.86 46.57
C VAL A 46 6.61 -34.93 46.09
N PHE A 47 5.36 -34.88 46.57
CA PHE A 47 4.32 -35.82 46.17
C PHE A 47 3.96 -35.72 44.69
N LYS A 48 3.86 -34.48 44.17
CA LYS A 48 3.68 -34.23 42.73
C LYS A 48 4.80 -34.90 41.93
N TRP A 49 6.06 -34.61 42.26
CA TRP A 49 7.21 -35.19 41.54
C TRP A 49 7.30 -36.71 41.67
N CYS A 50 6.95 -37.28 42.82
CA CYS A 50 6.85 -38.74 42.98
C CYS A 50 5.83 -39.34 42.00
N ARG A 51 4.66 -38.70 41.84
CA ARG A 51 3.63 -39.14 40.90
C ARG A 51 4.11 -39.03 39.45
N GLU A 52 4.70 -37.90 39.08
CA GLU A 52 5.21 -37.69 37.72
C GLU A 52 6.29 -38.73 37.34
N PHE A 53 7.23 -39.03 38.25
CA PHE A 53 8.25 -40.06 38.00
C PHE A 53 7.66 -41.48 37.96
N LYS A 54 6.66 -41.80 38.79
CA LYS A 54 5.91 -43.06 38.70
C LYS A 54 5.17 -43.21 37.37
N ASN A 55 4.71 -42.09 36.81
CA ASN A 55 4.04 -42.04 35.50
C ASN A 55 5.02 -42.02 34.31
N GLY A 56 6.32 -42.27 34.54
CA GLY A 56 7.31 -42.44 33.47
C GLY A 56 8.03 -41.16 33.04
N ARG A 57 7.83 -40.02 33.71
CA ARG A 57 8.62 -38.81 33.43
C ARG A 57 10.11 -39.07 33.69
N THR A 58 10.99 -38.62 32.80
CA THR A 58 12.45 -38.75 32.96
C THR A 58 13.16 -37.42 33.23
N SER A 59 12.54 -36.29 32.85
CA SER A 59 13.10 -34.96 33.05
C SER A 59 12.90 -34.44 34.47
N VAL A 60 13.97 -33.88 35.07
CA VAL A 60 13.97 -33.18 36.38
C VAL A 60 13.73 -31.67 36.24
N HIS A 61 13.60 -31.17 35.02
CA HIS A 61 13.29 -29.76 34.74
C HIS A 61 11.78 -29.56 34.64
N ASP A 62 11.31 -28.35 34.96
CA ASP A 62 9.92 -28.00 34.73
C ASP A 62 9.62 -28.01 33.22
N ASP A 63 8.42 -28.43 32.84
CA ASP A 63 8.00 -28.36 31.43
C ASP A 63 7.92 -26.90 31.00
N GLN A 64 8.14 -26.67 29.71
CA GLN A 64 7.97 -25.36 29.11
C GLN A 64 6.54 -24.89 29.36
N ARG A 65 6.39 -23.82 30.14
CA ARG A 65 5.07 -23.26 30.42
C ARG A 65 4.51 -22.73 29.11
N SER A 66 3.26 -23.08 28.79
CA SER A 66 2.48 -22.29 27.86
C SER A 66 2.40 -20.86 28.43
N GLY A 67 3.08 -19.93 27.77
CA GLY A 67 3.04 -18.52 28.13
C GLY A 67 1.62 -17.96 28.00
N ARG A 68 1.45 -16.70 28.40
CA ARG A 68 0.24 -15.92 28.11
C ARG A 68 -0.04 -16.01 26.60
N PRO A 69 -1.26 -16.35 26.15
CA PRO A 69 -1.60 -16.32 24.73
C PRO A 69 -1.24 -14.95 24.15
N SER A 70 -0.46 -14.95 23.06
CA SER A 70 -0.19 -13.72 22.33
C SER A 70 -1.53 -13.18 21.80
N ILE A 71 -1.76 -11.87 21.95
CA ILE A 71 -2.88 -11.18 21.28
C ILE A 71 -2.76 -11.32 19.76
N LEU A 72 -1.52 -11.53 19.27
CA LEU A 72 -1.21 -11.80 17.89
C LEU A 72 -1.47 -13.28 17.59
N THR A 73 -2.69 -13.60 17.15
CA THR A 73 -3.02 -14.91 16.57
C THR A 73 -2.65 -14.93 15.10
N ASP A 74 -2.39 -16.12 14.54
CA ASP A 74 -2.05 -16.29 13.13
C ASP A 74 -3.13 -15.68 12.19
N ASP A 75 -4.41 -15.79 12.56
CA ASP A 75 -5.54 -15.16 11.85
C ASP A 75 -5.43 -13.62 11.80
N ILE A 76 -4.98 -12.98 12.88
CA ILE A 76 -4.82 -11.52 12.87
C ILE A 76 -3.60 -11.11 12.04
N VAL A 77 -2.52 -11.89 12.09
CA VAL A 77 -1.33 -11.67 11.23
C VAL A 77 -1.71 -11.77 9.76
N GLU A 78 -2.48 -12.79 9.38
CA GLU A 78 -2.95 -12.98 8.01
C GLU A 78 -3.84 -11.81 7.55
N LYS A 79 -4.73 -11.30 8.42
CA LYS A 79 -5.54 -10.11 8.12
C LYS A 79 -4.70 -8.86 7.93
N ILE A 80 -3.65 -8.66 8.73
CA ILE A 80 -2.72 -7.53 8.55
C ILE A 80 -1.99 -7.67 7.20
N GLU A 81 -1.53 -8.87 6.86
CA GLU A 81 -0.85 -9.12 5.59
C GLU A 81 -1.75 -8.86 4.39
N ASN A 82 -3.00 -9.34 4.42
CA ASN A 82 -3.98 -9.11 3.37
C ASN A 82 -4.30 -7.62 3.20
N ALA A 83 -4.46 -6.88 4.30
CA ALA A 83 -4.64 -5.43 4.24
C ALA A 83 -3.46 -4.72 3.55
N LEU A 84 -2.22 -5.13 3.84
CA LEU A 84 -1.02 -4.61 3.19
C LEU A 84 -0.88 -5.02 1.72
N ARG A 85 -1.35 -6.22 1.35
CA ARG A 85 -1.39 -6.68 -0.06
C ARG A 85 -2.39 -5.87 -0.88
N ASP A 86 -3.51 -5.50 -0.27
CA ASP A 86 -4.59 -4.76 -0.91
C ASP A 86 -4.28 -3.27 -1.08
N ASP A 87 -3.81 -2.62 -0.02
CA ASP A 87 -3.32 -1.24 -0.07
C ASP A 87 -1.93 -1.11 0.57
N ARG A 88 -0.93 -1.05 -0.30
CA ARG A 88 0.47 -0.92 0.11
C ARG A 88 0.81 0.45 0.68
N ARG A 89 -0.08 1.45 0.59
CA ARG A 89 0.17 2.82 1.06
C ARG A 89 -0.33 3.05 2.50
N LEU A 90 -0.98 2.05 3.11
CA LEU A 90 -1.51 2.16 4.48
C LEU A 90 -0.46 2.66 5.48
N THR A 91 -0.86 3.60 6.31
CA THR A 91 -0.07 4.10 7.44
C THR A 91 -0.26 3.21 8.67
N VAL A 92 0.68 3.29 9.61
CA VAL A 92 0.56 2.57 10.90
C VAL A 92 -0.67 3.08 11.68
N ASP A 93 -1.03 4.36 11.52
CA ASP A 93 -2.26 4.94 12.08
C ASP A 93 -3.52 4.25 11.55
N GLU A 94 -3.59 4.06 10.23
CA GLU A 94 -4.74 3.43 9.58
C GLU A 94 -4.83 1.95 9.92
N LEU A 95 -3.71 1.24 9.92
CA LEU A 95 -3.67 -0.16 10.36
C LEU A 95 -4.07 -0.27 11.84
N SER A 96 -3.67 0.67 12.69
CA SER A 96 -4.07 0.67 14.10
C SER A 96 -5.56 0.93 14.29
N ALA A 97 -6.21 1.66 13.37
CA ALA A 97 -7.66 1.83 13.36
C ALA A 97 -8.40 0.57 12.87
N MET A 98 -7.80 -0.19 11.94
CA MET A 98 -8.33 -1.47 11.46
C MET A 98 -8.15 -2.60 12.49
N PHE A 99 -7.08 -2.54 13.27
CA PHE A 99 -6.72 -3.53 14.30
C PHE A 99 -6.60 -2.88 15.68
N PRO A 100 -7.69 -2.33 16.25
CA PRO A 100 -7.67 -1.59 17.52
C PRO A 100 -7.24 -2.46 18.72
N GLN A 101 -7.34 -3.79 18.59
CA GLN A 101 -6.87 -4.76 19.57
C GLN A 101 -5.33 -4.88 19.63
N ILE A 102 -4.61 -4.31 18.66
CA ILE A 102 -3.16 -4.34 18.57
C ILE A 102 -2.60 -2.93 18.80
N SER A 103 -1.62 -2.81 19.69
CA SER A 103 -0.92 -1.54 19.88
C SER A 103 -0.13 -1.14 18.62
N ARG A 104 -0.01 0.16 18.34
CA ARG A 104 0.77 0.66 17.20
C ARG A 104 2.19 0.10 17.12
N SER A 105 2.86 -0.05 18.25
CA SER A 105 4.22 -0.59 18.30
C SER A 105 4.26 -2.06 17.91
N LEU A 106 3.36 -2.88 18.45
CA LEU A 106 3.25 -4.30 18.11
C LEU A 106 2.83 -4.50 16.65
N LEU A 107 1.98 -3.62 16.12
CA LEU A 107 1.59 -3.61 14.72
C LEU A 107 2.79 -3.31 13.81
N HIS A 108 3.57 -2.28 14.14
CA HIS A 108 4.80 -1.96 13.41
C HIS A 108 5.78 -3.12 13.45
N GLU A 109 6.03 -3.72 14.63
CA GLU A 109 6.90 -4.88 14.80
C GLU A 109 6.40 -6.10 14.00
N THR A 110 5.09 -6.36 14.02
CA THR A 110 4.48 -7.45 13.23
C THR A 110 4.71 -7.23 11.75
N ILE A 111 4.56 -6.00 11.26
CA ILE A 111 4.74 -5.69 9.85
C ILE A 111 6.23 -5.79 9.46
N THR A 112 7.13 -5.23 10.26
CA THR A 112 8.55 -5.17 9.90
C THR A 112 9.32 -6.44 10.20
N GLU A 113 9.05 -7.10 11.32
CA GLU A 113 9.81 -8.27 11.79
C GLU A 113 9.10 -9.57 11.42
N THR A 114 7.80 -9.71 11.69
CA THR A 114 7.06 -10.97 11.44
C THR A 114 6.73 -11.16 9.96
N LEU A 115 6.06 -10.20 9.33
CA LEU A 115 5.73 -10.22 7.90
C LEU A 115 6.91 -9.81 7.02
N GLY A 116 7.94 -9.24 7.64
CA GLY A 116 9.15 -8.85 6.94
C GLY A 116 8.92 -7.76 5.92
N TYR A 117 8.00 -6.81 6.09
CA TYR A 117 7.85 -5.66 5.18
C TYR A 117 8.80 -4.52 5.54
N ARG A 118 9.13 -3.69 4.56
CA ARG A 118 9.86 -2.42 4.72
C ARG A 118 9.11 -1.32 4.01
N LYS A 119 9.20 -0.10 4.52
CA LYS A 119 8.65 1.07 3.83
C LYS A 119 9.68 1.61 2.84
N LEU A 120 9.33 1.62 1.55
CA LEU A 120 10.08 2.25 0.47
C LEU A 120 9.26 3.41 -0.08
N SER A 121 9.77 4.64 0.05
CA SER A 121 9.01 5.85 -0.24
C SER A 121 7.69 5.87 0.55
N ALA A 122 6.53 5.90 -0.13
CA ALA A 122 5.20 5.85 0.49
C ALA A 122 4.62 4.43 0.62
N ARG A 123 5.32 3.37 0.17
CA ARG A 123 4.76 2.02 0.01
C ARG A 123 5.41 0.99 0.94
N TRP A 124 4.61 0.10 1.52
CA TRP A 124 5.06 -1.13 2.17
C TRP A 124 5.39 -2.17 1.09
N VAL A 125 6.63 -2.68 1.11
CA VAL A 125 7.08 -3.76 0.24
C VAL A 125 7.70 -4.88 1.06
N PRO A 126 7.55 -6.15 0.67
CA PRO A 126 8.25 -7.25 1.33
C PRO A 126 9.78 -7.01 1.34
N LYS A 127 10.47 -7.24 2.46
CA LYS A 127 11.94 -7.24 2.57
C LYS A 127 12.52 -8.38 1.72
N GLN A 128 11.79 -9.48 1.58
CA GLN A 128 12.12 -10.61 0.71
C GLN A 128 11.04 -10.76 -0.36
N LEU A 129 11.43 -10.59 -1.61
CA LEU A 129 10.58 -10.92 -2.75
C LEU A 129 10.50 -12.44 -2.91
N THR A 130 9.32 -12.94 -3.31
CA THR A 130 9.19 -14.33 -3.74
C THR A 130 9.99 -14.54 -5.02
N ASP A 131 10.41 -15.77 -5.30
CA ASP A 131 11.18 -16.05 -6.52
C ASP A 131 10.38 -15.72 -7.79
N GLN A 132 9.05 -15.85 -7.74
CA GLN A 132 8.18 -15.40 -8.83
C GLN A 132 8.22 -13.87 -9.02
N HIS A 133 8.22 -13.09 -7.92
CA HIS A 133 8.32 -11.63 -8.03
C HIS A 133 9.68 -11.21 -8.60
N LYS A 134 10.77 -11.85 -8.15
CA LYS A 134 12.12 -11.62 -8.69
C LYS A 134 12.18 -11.95 -10.18
N LEU A 135 11.64 -13.10 -10.58
CA LEU A 135 11.59 -13.51 -11.98
C LEU A 135 10.83 -12.49 -12.82
N ASN A 136 9.64 -12.07 -12.38
CA ASN A 136 8.85 -11.04 -13.08
C ASN A 136 9.62 -9.71 -13.20
N GLN A 137 10.40 -9.32 -12.19
CA GLN A 137 11.24 -8.12 -12.25
C GLN A 137 12.37 -8.28 -13.28
N VAL A 138 13.06 -9.42 -13.30
CA VAL A 138 14.14 -9.69 -14.26
C VAL A 138 13.59 -9.73 -15.68
N GLU A 139 12.49 -10.43 -15.93
CA GLU A 139 11.85 -10.51 -17.25
C GLU A 139 11.45 -9.13 -17.76
N ALA A 140 10.79 -8.31 -16.91
CA ALA A 140 10.44 -6.94 -17.27
C ALA A 140 11.70 -6.08 -17.56
N GLY A 141 12.71 -6.15 -16.69
CA GLY A 141 13.97 -5.42 -16.88
C GLY A 141 14.69 -5.81 -18.18
N GLN A 142 14.73 -7.10 -18.51
CA GLN A 142 15.33 -7.61 -19.75
C GLN A 142 14.56 -7.13 -20.98
N GLU A 143 13.23 -7.19 -20.98
CA GLU A 143 12.41 -6.71 -22.08
C GLU A 143 12.57 -5.20 -22.30
N PHE A 144 12.60 -4.41 -21.22
CA PHE A 144 12.81 -2.96 -21.32
C PHE A 144 14.19 -2.61 -21.86
N LEU A 145 15.23 -3.31 -21.40
CA LEU A 145 16.59 -3.15 -21.93
C LEU A 145 16.70 -3.57 -23.38
N ARG A 146 16.01 -4.64 -23.79
CA ARG A 146 15.95 -5.08 -25.19
C ARG A 146 15.34 -4.00 -26.08
N ARG A 147 14.20 -3.42 -25.66
CA ARG A 147 13.54 -2.31 -26.38
C ARG A 147 14.41 -1.06 -26.42
N TYR A 148 15.07 -0.73 -25.32
CA TYR A 148 16.01 0.39 -25.28
C TYR A 148 17.22 0.17 -26.20
N LYS A 149 17.78 -1.04 -26.26
CA LYS A 149 18.87 -1.37 -27.20
C LYS A 149 18.43 -1.24 -28.66
N LEU A 150 17.16 -1.53 -28.96
CA LEU A 150 16.61 -1.46 -30.32
C LEU A 150 16.26 -0.02 -30.76
N HIS A 151 15.66 0.77 -29.87
CA HIS A 151 15.06 2.07 -30.21
C HIS A 151 15.78 3.27 -29.57
N GLY A 152 16.73 3.02 -28.66
CA GLY A 152 17.51 4.05 -27.99
C GLY A 152 16.68 5.09 -27.25
N ASP A 153 17.09 6.36 -27.35
CA ASP A 153 16.41 7.48 -26.69
C ASP A 153 14.99 7.74 -27.23
N GLU A 154 14.65 7.26 -28.44
CA GLU A 154 13.28 7.40 -28.95
C GLU A 154 12.27 6.67 -28.06
N PHE A 155 12.63 5.48 -27.59
CA PHE A 155 11.80 4.72 -26.63
C PHE A 155 11.56 5.50 -25.34
N LEU A 156 12.62 6.08 -24.75
CA LEU A 156 12.50 6.86 -23.53
C LEU A 156 11.68 8.14 -23.73
N ARG A 157 11.79 8.80 -24.90
CA ARG A 157 11.02 10.01 -25.22
C ARG A 157 9.52 9.77 -25.40
N SER A 158 9.16 8.53 -25.73
CA SER A 158 7.79 8.05 -25.82
C SER A 158 7.16 7.69 -24.46
N ILE A 159 7.96 7.53 -23.39
CA ILE A 159 7.45 7.19 -22.06
C ILE A 159 6.75 8.41 -21.41
N VAL A 160 5.52 8.17 -20.96
CA VAL A 160 4.75 9.03 -20.07
C VAL A 160 4.51 8.24 -18.79
N THR A 161 4.74 8.86 -17.63
CA THR A 161 4.54 8.21 -16.33
C THR A 161 3.84 9.14 -15.37
N GLY A 162 3.02 8.56 -14.50
CA GLY A 162 2.24 9.22 -13.49
C GLY A 162 1.93 8.21 -12.39
N ASP A 163 1.76 8.71 -11.18
CA ASP A 163 1.37 7.91 -10.02
C ASP A 163 0.74 8.86 -8.99
N GLU A 164 -0.01 8.35 -8.02
CA GLU A 164 -0.63 9.16 -6.97
C GLU A 164 0.21 9.13 -5.68
N THR A 165 0.28 10.28 -5.00
CA THR A 165 0.82 10.36 -3.64
C THR A 165 -0.21 11.01 -2.74
N TRP A 166 -0.50 10.41 -1.58
CA TRP A 166 -1.54 10.88 -0.68
C TRP A 166 -1.06 12.03 0.22
N LYS A 167 -1.98 12.96 0.50
CA LYS A 167 -1.98 13.81 1.71
C LYS A 167 -2.97 13.25 2.73
N SER A 168 -2.80 13.58 4.00
CA SER A 168 -3.66 13.04 5.07
C SER A 168 -5.10 13.54 4.96
N ALA A 169 -6.09 12.75 5.43
CA ALA A 169 -7.49 13.19 5.50
C ALA A 169 -7.66 14.49 6.33
N ALA A 170 -6.80 14.68 7.33
CA ALA A 170 -6.76 15.91 8.13
C ALA A 170 -6.26 17.11 7.31
N GLU A 171 -5.31 16.93 6.40
CA GLU A 171 -4.94 17.97 5.45
C GLU A 171 -6.07 18.22 4.45
N ALA A 172 -6.71 17.18 3.91
CA ALA A 172 -7.83 17.32 2.98
C ALA A 172 -9.04 18.04 3.59
N HIS A 173 -9.37 17.81 4.87
CA HIS A 173 -10.42 18.57 5.53
C HIS A 173 -10.03 20.04 5.77
N ARG A 174 -8.80 20.32 6.21
CA ARG A 174 -8.31 21.71 6.35
C ARG A 174 -8.37 22.46 5.03
N ILE A 175 -8.03 21.78 3.94
CA ILE A 175 -8.15 22.25 2.57
C ILE A 175 -9.60 22.63 2.26
N LEU A 176 -10.57 21.76 2.54
CA LEU A 176 -11.99 22.01 2.29
C LEU A 176 -12.52 23.18 3.13
N VAL A 177 -12.21 23.25 4.43
CA VAL A 177 -12.60 24.36 5.32
C VAL A 177 -12.09 25.68 4.81
N GLN A 178 -10.90 25.70 4.23
CA GLN A 178 -10.33 26.94 3.74
C GLN A 178 -10.85 27.37 2.36
N THR A 179 -11.09 26.43 1.45
CA THR A 179 -11.59 26.73 0.11
C THR A 179 -13.09 27.05 0.12
N TYR A 180 -13.85 26.44 1.03
CA TYR A 180 -15.33 26.56 1.06
C TYR A 180 -15.87 27.28 2.31
N GLY A 181 -15.03 27.67 3.27
CA GLY A 181 -15.42 28.40 4.47
C GLY A 181 -16.51 27.67 5.24
N ASP A 182 -17.58 28.39 5.59
CA ASP A 182 -18.74 27.85 6.32
C ASP A 182 -19.52 26.78 5.54
N ASN A 183 -19.30 26.67 4.22
CA ASN A 183 -19.91 25.64 3.35
C ASN A 183 -19.05 24.38 3.21
N ALA A 184 -17.92 24.31 3.90
CA ALA A 184 -17.06 23.13 3.87
C ALA A 184 -17.71 21.93 4.57
N LEU A 185 -17.46 20.75 4.03
CA LEU A 185 -17.82 19.51 4.69
C LEU A 185 -17.11 19.42 6.04
N SER A 186 -17.83 19.02 7.09
CA SER A 186 -17.27 18.84 8.42
C SER A 186 -16.11 17.82 8.42
N ASP A 187 -15.20 17.89 9.41
CA ASP A 187 -14.06 16.97 9.53
C ASP A 187 -14.51 15.52 9.50
N THR A 188 -15.64 15.26 10.17
CA THR A 188 -16.30 13.97 10.24
C THR A 188 -16.81 13.54 8.87
N THR A 189 -17.49 14.43 8.13
CA THR A 189 -18.02 14.14 6.78
C THR A 189 -16.89 13.93 5.77
N CYS A 190 -15.83 14.72 5.82
CA CYS A 190 -14.64 14.54 5.00
C CYS A 190 -13.97 13.18 5.28
N ARG A 191 -13.80 12.83 6.55
CA ARG A 191 -13.27 11.51 6.95
C ARG A 191 -14.20 10.35 6.56
N ASP A 192 -15.51 10.55 6.58
CA ASP A 192 -16.50 9.58 6.11
C ASP A 192 -16.40 9.37 4.59
N TRP A 193 -16.24 10.43 3.80
CA TRP A 193 -15.99 10.32 2.36
C TRP A 193 -14.66 9.60 2.06
N PHE A 194 -13.60 9.92 2.78
CA PHE A 194 -12.34 9.16 2.71
C PHE A 194 -12.56 7.67 3.07
N ARG A 195 -13.48 7.36 3.99
CA ARG A 195 -13.84 5.98 4.34
C ARG A 195 -14.65 5.29 3.23
N ARG A 196 -15.58 6.01 2.57
CA ARG A 196 -16.36 5.51 1.42
C ARG A 196 -15.45 5.18 0.24
N PHE A 197 -14.61 6.13 -0.17
CA PHE A 197 -13.66 5.93 -1.28
C PHE A 197 -12.71 4.75 -1.02
N LYS A 198 -12.29 4.56 0.24
CA LYS A 198 -11.44 3.42 0.62
C LYS A 198 -12.17 2.07 0.59
N ASN A 199 -13.50 2.05 0.76
CA ASN A 199 -14.32 0.84 0.67
C ASN A 199 -14.83 0.57 -0.77
N ASN A 200 -14.21 1.18 -1.78
CA ASN A 200 -14.64 1.15 -3.18
C ASN A 200 -16.05 1.72 -3.43
N ASP A 201 -16.59 2.49 -2.49
CA ASP A 201 -17.80 3.28 -2.67
C ASP A 201 -17.37 4.67 -3.18
N PHE A 202 -17.24 4.75 -4.50
CA PHE A 202 -16.89 5.96 -5.24
C PHE A 202 -18.13 6.73 -5.71
N GLU A 203 -19.33 6.37 -5.22
CA GLU A 203 -20.56 7.10 -5.54
C GLU A 203 -20.54 8.46 -4.83
N LEU A 204 -20.17 9.48 -5.61
CA LEU A 204 -20.10 10.89 -5.18
C LEU A 204 -21.48 11.54 -5.03
N GLU A 205 -22.53 10.87 -5.49
CA GLU A 205 -23.90 11.37 -5.38
C GLU A 205 -24.46 11.04 -3.98
N ASP A 206 -25.11 12.02 -3.35
CA ASP A 206 -26.00 11.74 -2.24
C ASP A 206 -27.12 10.82 -2.75
N LYS A 207 -27.45 9.76 -2.00
CA LYS A 207 -28.59 8.89 -2.33
C LYS A 207 -29.81 9.77 -2.64
N GLU A 208 -30.43 9.54 -3.80
CA GLU A 208 -31.40 10.45 -4.40
C GLU A 208 -32.41 10.99 -3.37
N ARG A 209 -32.38 12.31 -3.18
CA ARG A 209 -33.59 13.07 -2.89
C ARG A 209 -34.16 13.56 -4.22
N CYS A 210 -35.46 13.35 -4.39
CA CYS A 210 -36.21 13.68 -5.60
C CYS A 210 -35.95 15.11 -6.10
N GLY A 211 -35.07 15.22 -7.10
CA GLY A 211 -34.96 16.35 -8.02
C GLY A 211 -35.27 15.86 -9.44
N ALA A 212 -35.65 16.78 -10.33
CA ALA A 212 -36.07 16.42 -11.68
C ALA A 212 -34.97 15.63 -12.42
N PRO A 213 -35.32 14.50 -13.07
CA PRO A 213 -34.35 13.56 -13.62
C PRO A 213 -33.47 14.16 -14.73
N LYS A 214 -32.24 13.63 -14.85
CA LYS A 214 -31.34 13.91 -15.98
C LYS A 214 -32.06 13.54 -17.28
N LYS A 215 -31.98 14.41 -18.30
CA LYS A 215 -32.67 14.19 -19.59
C LYS A 215 -31.97 13.18 -20.49
N PHE A 216 -30.67 12.95 -20.29
CA PHE A 216 -29.83 11.94 -20.96
C PHE A 216 -28.60 11.66 -20.08
N GLU A 217 -27.98 10.50 -20.27
CA GLU A 217 -26.79 10.07 -19.51
C GLU A 217 -25.50 10.59 -20.16
N ASP A 218 -24.48 10.92 -19.35
CA ASP A 218 -23.21 11.46 -19.86
C ASP A 218 -22.51 10.48 -20.83
N LYS A 219 -22.75 9.17 -20.64
CA LYS A 219 -22.28 8.09 -21.53
C LYS A 219 -22.85 8.17 -22.95
N GLU A 220 -24.08 8.65 -23.10
CA GLU A 220 -24.72 8.81 -24.41
C GLU A 220 -24.06 9.97 -25.18
N LEU A 221 -23.70 11.05 -24.48
CA LEU A 221 -22.99 12.19 -25.06
C LEU A 221 -21.53 11.84 -25.40
N GLU A 222 -20.85 11.04 -24.56
CA GLU A 222 -19.50 10.53 -24.85
C GLU A 222 -19.48 9.63 -26.09
N GLN A 223 -20.44 8.71 -26.21
CA GLN A 223 -20.54 7.82 -27.38
C GLN A 223 -20.73 8.59 -28.68
N LEU A 224 -21.56 9.64 -28.69
CA LEU A 224 -21.78 10.47 -29.88
C LEU A 224 -20.52 11.24 -30.31
N LEU A 225 -19.72 11.67 -29.35
CA LEU A 225 -18.44 12.34 -29.62
C LEU A 225 -17.34 11.36 -30.05
N ASP A 226 -17.41 10.10 -29.61
CA ASP A 226 -16.54 9.03 -30.09
C ASP A 226 -16.87 8.64 -31.54
N GLU A 227 -18.15 8.69 -31.92
CA GLU A 227 -18.62 8.39 -33.28
C GLU A 227 -18.28 9.50 -34.27
N ASP A 228 -18.50 10.77 -33.91
CA ASP A 228 -18.06 11.91 -34.70
C ASP A 228 -17.69 13.11 -33.81
N PRO A 229 -16.39 13.35 -33.59
CA PRO A 229 -15.93 14.44 -32.74
C PRO A 229 -16.17 15.83 -33.33
N SER A 230 -16.63 15.94 -34.58
CA SER A 230 -16.94 17.22 -35.25
C SER A 230 -18.39 17.69 -35.10
N GLN A 231 -19.22 16.92 -34.40
CA GLN A 231 -20.63 17.24 -34.21
C GLN A 231 -20.87 18.60 -33.55
N THR A 232 -21.84 19.32 -34.10
CA THR A 232 -22.27 20.62 -33.58
C THR A 232 -23.22 20.47 -32.39
N LEU A 233 -23.35 21.52 -31.57
CA LEU A 233 -24.31 21.54 -30.46
C LEU A 233 -25.76 21.30 -30.93
N SER A 234 -26.08 21.72 -32.15
CA SER A 234 -27.40 21.55 -32.77
C SER A 234 -27.68 20.09 -33.16
N GLU A 235 -26.68 19.40 -33.70
CA GLU A 235 -26.78 17.98 -34.04
C GLU A 235 -26.89 17.13 -32.78
N LEU A 236 -26.03 17.38 -31.79
CA LEU A 236 -26.08 16.71 -30.48
C LEU A 236 -27.42 16.95 -29.78
N GLY A 237 -27.95 18.17 -29.82
CA GLY A 237 -29.26 18.51 -29.25
C GLY A 237 -30.41 17.78 -29.94
N LYS A 238 -30.35 17.60 -31.26
CA LYS A 238 -31.35 16.82 -32.02
C LYS A 238 -31.29 15.33 -31.70
N ILE A 239 -30.09 14.76 -31.59
CA ILE A 239 -29.90 13.33 -31.30
C ILE A 239 -30.36 13.02 -29.86
N LEU A 240 -29.97 13.84 -28.90
CA LEU A 240 -30.28 13.67 -27.48
C LEU A 240 -31.65 14.25 -27.07
N GLN A 241 -32.40 14.83 -28.02
CA GLN A 241 -33.71 15.47 -27.80
C GLN A 241 -33.71 16.51 -26.67
N VAL A 242 -32.64 17.31 -26.59
CA VAL A 242 -32.45 18.37 -25.60
C VAL A 242 -32.04 19.67 -26.26
N ASP A 243 -32.20 20.78 -25.52
CA ASP A 243 -31.73 22.06 -26.00
C ASP A 243 -30.19 22.13 -26.03
N GLU A 244 -29.67 22.91 -26.99
CA GLU A 244 -28.23 23.11 -27.19
C GLU A 244 -27.52 23.66 -25.94
N SER A 245 -28.24 24.41 -25.09
CA SER A 245 -27.69 24.99 -23.86
C SER A 245 -27.44 23.91 -22.79
N THR A 246 -28.26 22.86 -22.76
CA THR A 246 -28.10 21.68 -21.90
C THR A 246 -26.87 20.87 -22.35
N VAL A 247 -26.70 20.64 -23.65
CA VAL A 247 -25.51 19.98 -24.20
C VAL A 247 -24.24 20.80 -23.90
N SER A 248 -24.28 22.11 -24.12
CA SER A 248 -23.15 23.02 -23.87
C SER A 248 -22.69 23.02 -22.40
N LYS A 249 -23.63 23.04 -21.45
CA LYS A 249 -23.33 22.97 -20.02
C LYS A 249 -22.66 21.64 -19.66
N ARG A 250 -23.12 20.54 -20.25
CA ARG A 250 -22.59 19.19 -20.02
C ARG A 250 -21.19 18.99 -20.58
N LEU A 251 -20.92 19.45 -21.81
CA LEU A 251 -19.58 19.43 -22.40
C LEU A 251 -18.55 20.22 -21.60
N LYS A 252 -18.95 21.37 -21.03
CA LYS A 252 -18.10 22.14 -20.12
C LYS A 252 -17.82 21.39 -18.82
N GLY A 253 -18.81 20.67 -18.29
CA GLY A 253 -18.66 19.79 -17.12
C GLY A 253 -17.65 18.65 -17.36
N LEU A 254 -17.63 18.10 -18.57
CA LEU A 254 -16.69 17.06 -19.02
C LEU A 254 -15.30 17.62 -19.40
N GLY A 255 -15.07 18.94 -19.28
CA GLY A 255 -13.79 19.57 -19.61
C GLY A 255 -13.45 19.59 -21.11
N MET A 256 -14.47 19.47 -21.97
CA MET A 256 -14.34 19.45 -23.43
C MET A 256 -14.28 20.86 -24.02
N ILE A 257 -13.45 21.06 -25.05
CA ILE A 257 -13.35 22.32 -25.80
C ILE A 257 -13.46 22.09 -27.31
N GLN A 258 -14.08 23.04 -28.02
CA GLN A 258 -14.22 22.98 -29.48
C GLN A 258 -13.06 23.73 -30.17
N LYS A 259 -12.32 23.05 -31.07
CA LYS A 259 -11.24 23.65 -31.88
C LYS A 259 -11.22 23.07 -33.29
N GLN A 260 -11.23 23.96 -34.29
CA GLN A 260 -11.26 23.59 -35.72
C GLN A 260 -12.39 22.60 -36.04
N GLY A 261 -13.58 22.81 -35.46
CA GLY A 261 -14.74 21.94 -35.64
C GLY A 261 -14.83 20.75 -34.67
N HIS A 262 -13.77 20.38 -33.95
CA HIS A 262 -13.73 19.14 -33.17
C HIS A 262 -13.72 19.35 -31.65
N TRP A 263 -14.35 18.44 -30.90
CA TRP A 263 -14.34 18.41 -29.43
C TRP A 263 -13.14 17.60 -28.89
N VAL A 264 -12.36 18.19 -27.97
CA VAL A 264 -11.17 17.55 -27.37
C VAL A 264 -11.01 17.87 -25.88
N PRO A 265 -10.46 16.93 -25.06
CA PRO A 265 -10.09 17.21 -23.67
C PRO A 265 -8.94 18.21 -23.53
N ARG A 266 -9.07 19.15 -22.58
CA ARG A 266 -8.19 20.33 -22.45
C ARG A 266 -6.71 20.03 -22.09
N ALA A 267 -6.42 18.99 -21.29
CA ALA A 267 -5.11 18.79 -20.65
C ALA A 267 -3.99 18.26 -21.57
N LEU A 268 -4.31 17.47 -22.61
CA LEU A 268 -3.32 16.77 -23.43
C LEU A 268 -2.73 17.65 -24.55
N LYS A 269 -3.50 18.62 -25.05
CA LYS A 269 -3.11 19.45 -26.21
C LYS A 269 -2.19 20.61 -25.86
N GLU A 270 -2.35 21.22 -24.68
CA GLU A 270 -1.60 22.43 -24.29
C GLU A 270 -0.08 22.18 -24.08
N LYS A 271 0.34 20.96 -23.71
CA LYS A 271 1.74 20.69 -23.33
C LYS A 271 2.61 20.00 -24.38
N ARG A 272 2.06 19.48 -25.49
CA ARG A 272 2.84 18.82 -26.56
C ARG A 272 2.30 19.11 -27.97
N PRO A 273 2.84 20.13 -28.68
CA PRO A 273 2.41 20.47 -30.05
C PRO A 273 2.53 19.32 -31.07
N LEU A 274 3.41 18.34 -30.82
CA LEU A 274 3.62 17.15 -31.66
C LEU A 274 2.66 15.99 -31.37
N TYR A 275 1.77 16.11 -30.38
CA TYR A 275 0.82 15.04 -30.02
C TYR A 275 -0.07 14.62 -31.19
N ALA A 276 -0.53 15.59 -32.00
CA ALA A 276 -1.35 15.32 -33.18
C ALA A 276 -0.66 14.43 -34.23
N GLN A 277 0.68 14.37 -34.24
CA GLN A 277 1.46 13.60 -35.22
C GLN A 277 2.03 12.28 -34.67
N ARG A 278 1.99 12.04 -33.35
CA ARG A 278 2.67 10.90 -32.69
C ARG A 278 1.86 10.28 -31.53
N HIS A 279 0.54 10.46 -31.50
CA HIS A 279 -0.31 9.93 -30.41
C HIS A 279 -0.32 8.39 -30.37
N ASP A 280 -0.06 7.75 -31.51
CA ASP A 280 0.15 6.31 -31.70
C ASP A 280 1.47 5.78 -31.10
N LYS A 281 2.34 6.65 -30.59
CA LYS A 281 3.67 6.32 -30.06
C LYS A 281 3.82 6.60 -28.57
N VAL A 282 2.72 6.82 -27.84
CA VAL A 282 2.77 7.05 -26.39
C VAL A 282 2.86 5.73 -25.65
N ILE A 283 3.83 5.62 -24.74
CA ILE A 283 4.03 4.47 -23.88
C ILE A 283 3.76 4.91 -22.44
N LEU A 284 2.68 4.42 -21.85
CA LEU A 284 2.28 4.74 -20.48
C LEU A 284 2.94 3.77 -19.49
N LEU A 285 3.69 4.30 -18.54
CA LEU A 285 4.26 3.60 -17.40
C LEU A 285 3.54 4.01 -16.11
N HIS A 286 2.65 3.16 -15.62
CA HIS A 286 1.96 3.28 -14.34
C HIS A 286 1.99 1.95 -13.60
N ASP A 287 1.61 1.95 -12.32
CA ASP A 287 1.61 0.73 -11.51
C ASP A 287 0.34 -0.12 -11.72
N ASN A 288 0.37 -1.37 -11.23
CA ASN A 288 -0.75 -2.30 -11.35
C ASN A 288 -1.80 -2.13 -10.24
N ALA A 289 -2.00 -0.92 -9.71
CA ALA A 289 -3.07 -0.69 -8.73
C ALA A 289 -4.43 -1.08 -9.33
N ARG A 290 -5.35 -1.59 -8.50
CA ARG A 290 -6.64 -2.14 -8.95
C ARG A 290 -7.42 -1.20 -9.89
N PRO A 291 -7.50 0.13 -9.65
CA PRO A 291 -8.15 1.05 -10.58
C PRO A 291 -7.47 1.10 -11.95
N HIS A 292 -6.14 1.01 -12.00
CA HIS A 292 -5.36 1.13 -13.23
C HIS A 292 -5.47 -0.10 -14.14
N VAL A 293 -5.76 -1.26 -13.57
CA VAL A 293 -5.94 -2.52 -14.32
C VAL A 293 -7.42 -2.86 -14.59
N ALA A 294 -8.34 -1.99 -14.15
CA ALA A 294 -9.77 -2.18 -14.34
C ALA A 294 -10.15 -2.16 -15.82
N LYS A 295 -11.17 -2.96 -16.18
CA LYS A 295 -11.64 -3.09 -17.57
C LYS A 295 -11.95 -1.74 -18.24
N PRO A 296 -12.65 -0.78 -17.60
CA PRO A 296 -12.93 0.51 -18.23
C PRO A 296 -11.65 1.28 -18.61
N VAL A 297 -10.63 1.26 -17.74
CA VAL A 297 -9.34 1.93 -17.99
C VAL A 297 -8.60 1.26 -19.15
N LYS A 298 -8.58 -0.08 -19.20
CA LYS A 298 -7.97 -0.80 -20.33
C LYS A 298 -8.63 -0.47 -21.65
N THR A 299 -9.96 -0.48 -21.70
CA THR A 299 -10.73 -0.12 -22.90
C THR A 299 -10.44 1.32 -23.34
N TYR A 300 -10.35 2.26 -22.39
CA TYR A 300 -10.00 3.65 -22.70
C TYR A 300 -8.56 3.80 -23.23
N LEU A 301 -7.59 3.06 -22.69
CA LEU A 301 -6.21 3.10 -23.18
C LEU A 301 -6.09 2.50 -24.59
N GLU A 302 -6.91 1.48 -24.90
CA GLU A 302 -7.02 0.90 -26.25
C GLU A 302 -7.59 1.90 -27.26
N THR A 303 -8.61 2.70 -26.90
CA THR A 303 -9.17 3.73 -27.81
C THR A 303 -8.15 4.83 -28.11
N LEU A 304 -7.31 5.19 -27.14
CA LEU A 304 -6.22 6.14 -27.32
C LEU A 304 -5.04 5.58 -28.12
N LYS A 305 -4.99 4.27 -28.38
CA LYS A 305 -3.85 3.55 -28.99
C LYS A 305 -2.56 3.72 -28.20
N TRP A 306 -2.65 3.87 -26.89
CA TRP A 306 -1.48 3.97 -26.03
C TRP A 306 -0.97 2.59 -25.68
N GLU A 307 0.33 2.40 -25.77
CA GLU A 307 0.97 1.19 -25.26
C GLU A 307 1.10 1.30 -23.74
N VAL A 308 0.68 0.28 -23.00
CA VAL A 308 0.94 0.20 -21.56
C VAL A 308 2.20 -0.63 -21.33
N LEU A 309 3.20 -0.04 -20.70
CA LEU A 309 4.44 -0.74 -20.37
C LEU A 309 4.20 -1.66 -19.16
N PRO A 310 4.47 -2.97 -19.24
CA PRO A 310 4.12 -3.92 -18.18
C PRO A 310 4.95 -3.69 -16.91
N HIS A 311 4.35 -3.12 -15.86
CA HIS A 311 5.07 -2.85 -14.62
C HIS A 311 5.05 -4.07 -13.67
N PRO A 312 6.19 -4.61 -13.22
CA PRO A 312 6.21 -5.74 -12.30
C PRO A 312 5.67 -5.35 -10.90
N PRO A 313 5.00 -6.28 -10.19
CA PRO A 313 4.54 -6.04 -8.82
C PRO A 313 5.68 -5.63 -7.88
N TYR A 314 5.38 -4.79 -6.89
CA TYR A 314 6.31 -4.36 -5.83
C TYR A 314 7.61 -3.70 -6.33
N SER A 315 7.55 -2.95 -7.44
CA SER A 315 8.76 -2.40 -8.08
C SER A 315 8.80 -0.87 -8.13
N PRO A 316 8.67 -0.15 -6.99
CA PRO A 316 8.74 1.32 -6.96
C PRO A 316 10.12 1.86 -7.39
N ASP A 317 11.14 1.01 -7.32
CA ASP A 317 12.52 1.25 -7.75
C ASP A 317 12.70 1.37 -9.27
N ILE A 318 11.69 1.03 -10.07
CA ILE A 318 11.68 1.29 -11.52
C ILE A 318 10.52 2.21 -11.95
N ALA A 319 9.80 2.82 -11.01
CA ALA A 319 8.77 3.83 -11.27
C ALA A 319 9.35 5.24 -11.08
N PRO A 320 9.54 6.05 -12.17
CA PRO A 320 10.16 7.38 -12.05
C PRO A 320 9.42 8.33 -11.12
N SER A 321 8.08 8.23 -11.06
CA SER A 321 7.27 8.98 -10.11
C SER A 321 7.69 8.71 -8.66
N ASP A 322 7.88 7.43 -8.29
CA ASP A 322 8.28 7.03 -6.94
C ASP A 322 9.74 7.39 -6.62
N PHE A 323 10.70 6.89 -7.41
CA PHE A 323 12.12 6.96 -7.02
C PHE A 323 12.76 8.34 -7.24
N HIS A 324 12.16 9.18 -8.09
CA HIS A 324 12.73 10.48 -8.49
C HIS A 324 11.84 11.66 -8.08
N LEU A 325 10.61 11.73 -8.63
CA LEU A 325 9.73 12.88 -8.41
C LEU A 325 9.29 13.00 -6.95
N PHE A 326 8.63 11.97 -6.42
CA PHE A 326 8.12 11.96 -5.04
C PHE A 326 9.24 11.91 -4.02
N ARG A 327 10.35 11.20 -4.31
CA ARG A 327 11.53 11.24 -3.45
C ARG A 327 12.07 12.66 -3.29
N SER A 328 12.24 13.40 -4.38
CA SER A 328 12.72 14.79 -4.32
C SER A 328 11.70 15.72 -3.63
N MET A 329 10.41 15.48 -3.87
CA MET A 329 9.32 16.26 -3.25
C MET A 329 9.25 16.04 -1.74
N ALA A 330 9.34 14.79 -1.29
CA ALA A 330 9.33 14.42 0.13
C ALA A 330 10.47 15.09 0.91
N HIS A 331 11.69 15.13 0.34
CA HIS A 331 12.80 15.87 0.94
C HIS A 331 12.51 17.38 1.07
N SER A 332 11.80 17.96 0.10
CA SER A 332 11.44 19.39 0.12
C SER A 332 10.27 19.68 1.06
N LEU A 333 9.49 18.66 1.42
CA LEU A 333 8.31 18.72 2.28
C LEU A 333 8.61 18.44 3.75
N ALA A 334 9.73 17.78 4.08
CA ALA A 334 10.03 17.25 5.41
C ALA A 334 9.89 18.27 6.55
N ASP A 335 10.22 19.53 6.31
CA ASP A 335 10.18 20.61 7.31
C ASP A 335 9.07 21.64 7.06
N ARG A 336 8.11 21.34 6.19
CA ARG A 336 7.04 22.29 5.81
C ARG A 336 5.70 21.91 6.43
N ARG A 337 5.03 22.90 7.00
CA ARG A 337 3.63 22.81 7.42
C ARG A 337 2.81 23.78 6.59
N PHE A 338 1.76 23.26 5.97
CA PHE A 338 0.79 24.09 5.25
C PHE A 338 -0.41 24.35 6.15
N HIS A 339 -0.87 25.59 6.15
CA HIS A 339 -2.06 26.00 6.89
C HIS A 339 -3.29 26.01 6.00
N SER A 340 -3.11 25.77 4.68
CA SER A 340 -4.15 25.86 3.65
C SER A 340 -3.93 24.98 2.43
N TYR A 341 -5.01 24.75 1.67
CA TYR A 341 -4.91 24.18 0.34
C TYR A 341 -4.19 25.08 -0.63
N GLU A 342 -4.55 26.35 -0.63
CA GLU A 342 -4.05 27.31 -1.60
C GLU A 342 -2.54 27.49 -1.41
N GLU A 343 -2.03 27.44 -0.18
CA GLU A 343 -0.60 27.41 0.12
C GLU A 343 0.05 26.10 -0.32
N ALA A 344 -0.60 24.95 -0.07
CA ALA A 344 -0.09 23.66 -0.52
C ALA A 344 -0.03 23.58 -2.05
N GLN A 345 -1.10 24.00 -2.74
CA GLN A 345 -1.20 24.04 -4.20
C GLN A 345 -0.19 25.03 -4.77
N LYS A 346 -0.15 26.28 -4.28
CA LYS A 346 0.86 27.26 -4.71
C LYS A 346 2.28 26.76 -4.49
N TRP A 347 2.51 26.05 -3.39
CA TRP A 347 3.81 25.44 -3.13
C TRP A 347 4.12 24.34 -4.13
N ILE A 348 3.19 23.43 -4.43
CA ILE A 348 3.37 22.37 -5.44
C ILE A 348 3.61 23.01 -6.81
N ASP A 349 2.80 23.98 -7.21
CA ASP A 349 2.93 24.70 -8.49
C ASP A 349 4.29 25.39 -8.58
N SER A 350 4.69 26.11 -7.52
CA SER A 350 5.99 26.77 -7.43
C SER A 350 7.15 25.76 -7.43
N TRP A 351 7.00 24.63 -6.74
CA TRP A 351 8.01 23.59 -6.66
C TRP A 351 8.19 22.90 -8.01
N ILE A 352 7.10 22.57 -8.70
CA ILE A 352 7.14 22.00 -10.06
C ILE A 352 7.73 23.02 -11.03
N ALA A 353 7.31 24.29 -10.97
CA ALA A 353 7.84 25.36 -11.81
C ALA A 353 9.33 25.65 -11.54
N SER A 354 9.80 25.41 -10.32
CA SER A 354 11.22 25.53 -9.96
C SER A 354 12.09 24.43 -10.57
N LYS A 355 11.50 23.31 -11.03
CA LYS A 355 12.26 22.22 -11.65
C LYS A 355 12.49 22.51 -13.12
N ASP A 356 13.75 22.45 -13.51
CA ASP A 356 14.15 22.60 -14.88
C ASP A 356 13.81 21.34 -15.71
N MET A 357 13.74 21.46 -17.04
CA MET A 357 13.42 20.32 -17.91
C MET A 357 14.40 19.15 -17.76
N SER A 358 15.67 19.42 -17.43
CA SER A 358 16.66 18.37 -17.22
C SER A 358 16.36 17.55 -15.95
N PHE A 359 15.69 18.11 -14.93
CA PHE A 359 15.22 17.34 -13.78
C PHE A 359 14.28 16.21 -14.19
N PHE A 360 13.24 16.51 -14.99
CA PHE A 360 12.30 15.50 -15.46
C PHE A 360 12.96 14.52 -16.44
N ARG A 361 13.81 15.05 -17.32
CA ARG A 361 14.59 14.22 -18.27
C ARG A 361 15.46 13.20 -17.54
N ARG A 362 16.19 13.63 -16.50
CA ARG A 362 17.03 12.75 -15.67
C ARG A 362 16.24 11.60 -15.06
N GLY A 363 15.03 11.87 -14.55
CA GLY A 363 14.18 10.83 -13.95
C GLY A 363 13.87 9.68 -14.92
N ILE A 364 13.65 10.00 -16.19
CA ILE A 364 13.39 9.01 -17.25
C ILE A 364 14.69 8.39 -17.78
N HIS A 365 15.75 9.19 -17.93
CA HIS A 365 17.03 8.71 -18.50
C HIS A 365 17.83 7.80 -17.55
N VAL A 366 17.47 7.77 -16.26
CA VAL A 366 18.01 6.82 -15.27
C VAL A 366 17.38 5.42 -15.38
N LEU A 367 16.29 5.27 -16.14
CA LEU A 367 15.59 3.99 -16.27
C LEU A 367 16.48 2.84 -16.80
N PRO A 368 17.29 3.01 -17.87
CA PRO A 368 18.18 1.95 -18.34
C PRO A 368 19.15 1.44 -17.28
N GLU A 369 19.82 2.34 -16.56
CA GLU A 369 20.73 1.97 -15.46
C GLU A 369 19.99 1.20 -14.36
N ARG A 370 18.74 1.60 -14.05
CA ARG A 370 17.91 0.89 -13.06
C ARG A 370 17.48 -0.48 -13.56
N TRP A 371 17.10 -0.63 -14.81
CA TRP A 371 16.77 -1.92 -15.40
C TRP A 371 17.99 -2.86 -15.41
N GLU A 372 19.20 -2.35 -15.68
CA GLU A 372 20.44 -3.13 -15.57
C GLU A 372 20.71 -3.58 -14.14
N LYS A 373 20.46 -2.71 -13.16
CA LYS A 373 20.56 -3.07 -11.73
C LYS A 373 19.56 -4.13 -11.30
N VAL A 374 18.31 -4.08 -11.78
CA VAL A 374 17.31 -5.13 -11.54
C VAL A 374 17.82 -6.47 -12.06
N VAL A 375 18.30 -6.50 -13.31
CA VAL A 375 18.76 -7.74 -13.96
C VAL A 375 20.03 -8.28 -13.28
N SER A 376 20.99 -7.43 -12.95
CA SER A 376 22.23 -7.84 -12.27
C SER A 376 22.03 -8.23 -10.80
N SER A 377 20.90 -7.84 -10.19
CA SER A 377 20.54 -8.23 -8.83
C SER A 377 19.61 -9.45 -8.77
N ASP A 378 19.43 -10.16 -9.89
CA ASP A 378 18.48 -11.28 -10.03
C ASP A 378 17.07 -10.91 -9.51
N GLY A 379 16.60 -9.70 -9.80
CA GLY A 379 15.28 -9.20 -9.40
C GLY A 379 15.16 -8.85 -7.92
N GLN A 380 16.27 -8.78 -7.19
CA GLN A 380 16.30 -8.23 -5.83
C GLN A 380 16.28 -6.69 -5.85
N TYR A 381 15.77 -6.11 -4.76
CA TYR A 381 15.88 -4.67 -4.55
C TYR A 381 17.34 -4.22 -4.51
N PHE A 382 17.63 -3.15 -5.22
CA PHE A 382 18.95 -2.52 -5.29
C PHE A 382 18.92 -1.11 -4.67
N LYS A 383 20.11 -0.56 -4.39
CA LYS A 383 20.27 0.81 -3.88
C LYS A 383 20.56 1.82 -4.99
#